data_AF-C0D706-F1
#
_entry.id   AF-C0D706-F1
#
_cell.length_a   1.000
_cell.length_b   1.000
_cell.length_c   1.000
_cell.angle_alpha   90.00
_cell.angle_beta   90.00
_cell.angle_gamma   90.00
#
_symmetry.space_group_name_H-M   'P 1'
#
loop_
_entity.id
_entity.type
_entity.pdbx_description
1 polymer ?
#
loop_
_entity_poly.entity_id
_entity_poly.type
_entity_poly.pdbx_seq_one_letter_code
_entity_poly.pdbx_strand_id
1 'polypeptide(L)'
;MTIQQLQVLRLLYKLTERSEKIFFYDENDQSFVLFEYDGKITCSKLSHQILGLLENLQSKGYVEKLPDRYFSIDDKLLRLTYKGLHPMHFSLESFVAFLIKSVAVPVIVAFITSLLVSALPK
;
A
#
# COMPACT_ATOMS: atom_id res chain seq x y z
N MET A 1 2.36 -1.57 -6.73
CA MET A 1 3.21 -1.37 -5.54
C MET A 1 4.65 -1.30 -6.00
N THR A 2 5.49 -0.38 -5.51
CA THR A 2 6.93 -0.35 -5.84
C THR A 2 7.76 -1.06 -4.76
N ILE A 3 9.03 -1.39 -5.07
CA ILE A 3 9.94 -2.03 -4.11
C ILE A 3 10.19 -1.13 -2.89
N GLN A 4 10.36 0.18 -3.10
CA GLN A 4 10.57 1.14 -2.02
C GLN A 4 9.34 1.25 -1.11
N GLN A 5 8.13 1.25 -1.68
CA GLN A 5 6.88 1.22 -0.90
C GLN A 5 6.81 -0.01 0.00
N LEU A 6 7.22 -1.16 -0.53
CA LEU A 6 7.25 -2.40 0.23
C LEU A 6 8.31 -2.37 1.34
N GLN A 7 9.47 -1.73 1.10
CA GLN A 7 10.49 -1.53 2.12
C GLN A 7 9.98 -0.64 3.26
N VAL A 8 9.31 0.47 2.94
CA VAL A 8 8.67 1.34 3.95
C VAL A 8 7.65 0.57 4.76
N LEU A 9 6.74 -0.17 4.11
CA LEU A 9 5.74 -0.98 4.82
C LEU A 9 6.39 -2.06 5.69
N ARG A 10 7.50 -2.67 5.27
CA ARG A 10 8.24 -3.62 6.13
C ARG A 10 8.86 -2.96 7.36
N LEU A 11 9.36 -1.73 7.24
CA LEU A 11 9.91 -0.97 8.36
C LEU A 11 8.79 -0.60 9.35
N LEU A 12 7.66 -0.10 8.84
CA LEU A 12 6.48 0.21 9.64
C LEU A 12 5.91 -1.05 10.29
N TYR A 13 5.83 -2.16 9.58
CA TYR A 13 5.38 -3.46 10.11
C TYR A 13 6.26 -3.97 11.24
N LYS A 14 7.58 -3.73 11.15
CA LYS A 14 8.53 -4.05 12.22
C LYS A 14 8.35 -3.11 13.42
N LEU A 15 8.18 -1.81 13.17
CA LEU A 15 7.98 -0.80 14.20
C LEU A 15 6.67 -1.03 14.98
N THR A 16 5.57 -1.30 14.28
CA THR A 16 4.25 -1.47 14.90
C THR A 16 4.01 -2.88 15.42
N GLU A 17 5.02 -3.76 15.40
CA GLU A 17 4.91 -5.16 15.80
C GLU A 17 3.72 -5.86 15.14
N ARG A 18 3.50 -5.60 13.84
CA ARG A 18 2.42 -6.22 13.04
C ARG A 18 1.01 -5.86 13.50
N SER A 19 0.84 -4.72 14.17
CA SER A 19 -0.45 -4.24 14.65
C SER A 19 -0.74 -2.82 14.15
N GLU A 20 -1.98 -2.35 14.33
CA GLU A 20 -2.45 -1.03 13.89
C GLU A 20 -2.07 0.09 14.89
N LYS A 21 -0.80 0.11 15.32
CA LYS A 21 -0.27 1.17 16.22
C LYS A 21 -0.15 2.50 15.47
N ILE A 22 -0.27 3.58 16.24
CA ILE A 22 -0.16 4.96 15.77
C ILE A 22 1.32 5.36 15.76
N PHE A 23 1.75 5.98 14.67
CA PHE A 23 3.11 6.47 14.49
C PHE A 23 3.11 7.81 13.75
N PHE A 24 4.23 8.51 13.79
CA PHE A 24 4.49 9.69 12.97
C PHE A 24 5.88 9.58 12.35
N TYR A 25 6.14 10.44 11.37
CA TYR A 25 7.47 10.57 10.76
C TYR A 25 8.12 11.86 11.28
N ASP A 26 9.27 11.70 11.94
CA ASP A 26 10.10 12.81 12.38
C ASP A 26 11.08 13.17 11.25
N GLU A 27 10.91 14.36 10.66
CA GLU A 27 11.75 14.85 9.57
C GLU A 27 13.18 15.19 10.04
N ASN A 28 13.34 15.60 11.30
CA ASN A 28 14.64 16.01 11.85
C ASN A 28 15.54 14.79 12.05
N ASP A 29 14.98 13.71 12.58
CA ASP A 29 15.71 12.46 12.83
C ASP A 29 15.60 11.45 11.68
N GLN A 30 14.81 11.77 10.65
CA GLN A 30 14.53 10.92 9.50
C GLN A 30 14.06 9.51 9.92
N SER A 31 13.13 9.47 10.87
CA SER A 31 12.74 8.23 11.54
C SER A 31 11.23 8.14 11.72
N PHE A 32 10.71 6.91 11.79
CA PHE A 32 9.36 6.67 12.24
C PHE A 32 9.36 6.43 13.74
N VAL A 33 8.44 7.09 14.45
CA VAL A 33 8.32 7.06 15.91
C VAL A 33 6.90 6.63 16.27
N LEU A 34 6.77 5.69 17.21
CA LEU A 34 5.48 5.31 17.78
C LEU A 34 4.96 6.43 18.70
N PHE A 35 3.68 6.72 18.62
CA PHE A 35 3.10 7.83 19.38
C PHE A 35 2.98 7.52 20.89
N GLU A 36 2.58 6.30 21.25
CA GLU A 36 2.31 5.90 22.64
C GLU A 36 3.44 5.07 23.28
N TYR A 37 4.51 4.78 22.53
CA TYR A 37 5.56 3.84 22.94
C TYR A 37 6.94 4.34 22.53
N ASP A 38 7.99 3.92 23.23
CA ASP A 38 9.41 4.26 22.91
C ASP A 38 9.96 3.51 21.67
N GLY A 39 9.09 3.17 20.70
CA GLY A 39 9.49 2.52 19.46
C GLY A 39 9.92 3.55 18.43
N LYS A 40 11.15 3.39 17.91
CA LYS A 40 11.68 4.23 16.83
C LYS A 40 12.45 3.40 15.82
N ILE A 41 12.31 3.74 14.54
CA ILE A 41 13.09 3.14 13.46
C ILE A 41 13.59 4.19 12.48
N THR A 42 14.91 4.25 12.30
CA THR A 42 15.55 5.20 11.39
C THR A 42 15.36 4.76 9.93
N CYS A 43 15.09 5.72 9.05
CA CYS A 43 14.83 5.50 7.62
C CYS A 43 15.72 6.36 6.71
N SER A 44 16.92 6.70 7.17
CA SER A 44 17.88 7.60 6.49
C SER A 44 18.17 7.25 5.03
N LYS A 45 18.13 5.97 4.64
CA LYS A 45 18.34 5.54 3.24
C LYS A 45 17.21 5.95 2.28
N LEU A 46 16.01 6.19 2.81
CA LEU A 46 14.81 6.52 2.05
C LEU A 46 14.28 7.93 2.36
N SER A 47 14.98 8.68 3.21
CA SER A 47 14.50 9.94 3.80
C SER A 47 14.07 10.98 2.77
N HIS A 48 14.85 11.18 1.71
CA HIS A 48 14.54 12.13 0.64
C HIS A 48 13.26 11.81 -0.17
N GLN A 49 12.78 10.56 -0.15
CA GLN A 49 11.57 10.12 -0.87
C GLN A 49 10.43 9.73 0.07
N ILE A 50 10.68 9.71 1.38
CA ILE A 50 9.77 9.06 2.33
C ILE A 50 8.42 9.76 2.40
N LEU A 51 8.39 11.09 2.34
CA LEU A 51 7.15 11.87 2.36
C LEU A 51 6.28 11.53 1.15
N GLY A 52 6.86 11.53 -0.06
CA GLY A 52 6.15 11.17 -1.28
C GLY A 52 5.74 9.69 -1.32
N LEU A 53 6.56 8.79 -0.79
CA LEU A 53 6.20 7.37 -0.65
C LEU A 53 5.03 7.19 0.31
N LEU A 54 5.01 7.95 1.40
CA LEU A 54 4.00 7.85 2.44
C LEU A 54 2.66 8.46 2.00
N GLU A 55 2.68 9.59 1.31
CA GLU A 55 1.50 10.17 0.65
C GLU A 55 0.93 9.21 -0.41
N ASN A 56 1.80 8.54 -1.17
CA ASN A 56 1.37 7.54 -2.15
C ASN A 56 0.79 6.27 -1.48
N LEU A 57 1.36 5.83 -0.35
CA LEU A 57 0.82 4.74 0.45
C LEU A 57 -0.53 5.10 1.07
N GLN A 58 -0.69 6.35 1.50
CA GLN A 58 -1.93 6.89 2.05
C GLN A 58 -3.04 6.96 0.98
N SER A 59 -2.76 7.52 -0.19
CA SER A 59 -3.73 7.57 -1.30
C SER A 59 -4.17 6.18 -1.79
N LYS A 60 -3.34 5.16 -1.58
CA LYS A 60 -3.67 3.75 -1.87
C LYS A 60 -4.34 3.01 -0.71
N GLY A 61 -4.51 3.66 0.44
CA GLY A 61 -5.16 3.12 1.64
C GLY A 61 -4.34 2.11 2.43
N TYR A 62 -3.01 2.10 2.28
CA TYR A 62 -2.12 1.25 3.11
C TYR A 62 -1.80 1.92 4.46
N VAL A 63 -1.86 3.25 4.50
CA VAL A 63 -1.69 4.07 5.69
C VAL A 63 -2.87 5.02 5.77
N GLU A 64 -3.36 5.27 6.96
CA GLU A 64 -4.46 6.21 7.21
C GLU A 64 -3.95 7.36 8.07
N LYS A 65 -4.29 8.60 7.68
CA LYS A 65 -4.06 9.77 8.53
C LYS A 65 -5.20 9.85 9.53
N LEU A 66 -4.85 9.91 10.81
CA LEU A 66 -5.82 10.10 11.88
C LEU A 66 -6.28 11.56 11.91
N PRO A 67 -7.55 11.84 12.25
CA PRO A 67 -8.05 13.20 12.29
C PRO A 67 -7.31 14.01 13.37
N ASP A 68 -6.93 15.24 13.00
CA ASP A 68 -6.18 16.20 13.84
C ASP A 68 -6.91 16.60 15.15
N ARG A 69 -8.11 16.07 15.39
CA ARG A 69 -8.92 16.32 16.58
C ARG A 69 -8.43 15.58 17.82
N TYR A 70 -7.54 14.61 17.65
CA TYR A 70 -7.05 13.81 18.78
C TYR A 70 -5.81 14.43 19.45
N PHE A 71 -4.99 15.24 18.75
CA PHE A 71 -3.74 15.79 19.31
C PHE A 71 -3.33 17.12 18.67
N SER A 72 -2.83 18.07 19.48
CA SER A 72 -2.43 19.43 19.10
C SER A 72 -0.99 19.55 18.57
N ILE A 73 -0.42 18.46 18.08
CA ILE A 73 0.97 18.42 17.60
C ILE A 73 0.91 18.44 16.08
N ASP A 74 1.70 19.31 15.45
CA ASP A 74 1.81 19.47 13.99
C ASP A 74 2.25 18.19 13.25
N ASP A 75 2.55 17.13 14.00
CA ASP A 75 2.91 15.82 13.50
C ASP A 75 1.69 15.09 12.94
N LYS A 76 1.74 14.79 11.64
CA LYS A 76 0.72 13.99 10.95
C LYS A 76 0.74 12.58 11.55
N LEU A 77 -0.19 12.31 12.46
CA LEU A 77 -0.39 10.98 13.04
C LEU A 77 -0.95 10.03 12.00
N LEU A 78 -0.32 8.86 11.91
CA LEU A 78 -0.56 7.86 10.90
C LEU A 78 -0.77 6.51 11.56
N ARG A 79 -1.55 5.66 10.88
CA ARG A 79 -1.80 4.29 11.30
C ARG A 79 -1.71 3.36 10.09
N LEU A 80 -1.13 2.18 10.29
CA LEU A 80 -1.22 1.12 9.28
C LEU A 80 -2.65 0.58 9.24
N THR A 81 -3.24 0.51 8.05
CA THR A 81 -4.52 -0.18 7.87
C THR A 81 -4.31 -1.69 7.79
N TYR A 82 -5.39 -2.47 7.89
CA TYR A 82 -5.37 -3.90 7.53
C TYR A 82 -4.68 -4.18 6.18
N LYS A 83 -4.91 -3.30 5.19
CA LYS A 83 -4.24 -3.37 3.89
C LYS A 83 -2.74 -3.14 3.97
N GLY A 84 -2.32 -2.18 4.81
CA GLY A 84 -0.93 -1.89 5.17
C GLY A 84 -0.20 -3.05 5.84
N LEU A 85 -0.90 -3.83 6.66
CA LEU A 85 -0.37 -4.99 7.37
C LEU A 85 -0.18 -6.22 6.45
N HIS A 86 -1.02 -6.35 5.41
CA HIS A 86 -1.01 -7.49 4.49
C HIS A 86 -0.74 -7.09 3.03
N PRO A 87 0.33 -6.36 2.71
CA PRO A 87 0.50 -5.74 1.40
C PRO A 87 0.66 -6.75 0.25
N MET A 88 1.21 -7.94 0.54
CA MET A 88 1.36 -9.00 -0.46
C MET A 88 0.02 -9.62 -0.85
N HIS A 89 -0.89 -9.80 0.09
CA HIS A 89 -2.22 -10.36 -0.17
C HIS A 89 -2.97 -9.49 -1.18
N PHE A 90 -3.08 -8.19 -0.89
CA PHE A 90 -3.76 -7.22 -1.75
C PHE A 90 -3.05 -7.00 -3.10
N SER A 91 -1.72 -7.10 -3.12
CA SER A 91 -0.97 -6.99 -4.37
C SER A 91 -1.20 -8.20 -5.29
N LEU A 92 -1.28 -9.41 -4.72
CA LEU A 92 -1.59 -10.62 -5.47
C LEU A 92 -3.03 -10.60 -5.99
N GLU A 93 -4.00 -10.20 -5.17
CA GLU A 93 -5.39 -10.03 -5.62
C GLU A 93 -5.49 -9.07 -6.80
N SER A 94 -4.80 -7.93 -6.71
CA SER A 94 -4.76 -6.93 -7.79
C SER A 94 -4.12 -7.49 -9.06
N PHE A 95 -3.06 -8.29 -8.92
CA PHE A 95 -2.37 -8.92 -10.04
C PHE A 95 -3.23 -10.01 -10.70
N VAL A 96 -3.91 -10.84 -9.92
CA VAL A 96 -4.84 -11.86 -10.44
C VAL A 96 -6.02 -11.20 -11.16
N ALA A 97 -6.61 -10.16 -10.57
CA ALA A 97 -7.67 -9.40 -11.21
C ALA A 97 -7.21 -8.77 -12.55
N PHE A 98 -5.96 -8.28 -12.61
CA PHE A 98 -5.35 -7.80 -13.85
C PHE A 98 -5.21 -8.93 -14.88
N LEU A 99 -4.69 -10.10 -14.50
CA LEU A 99 -4.54 -11.24 -15.41
C LEU A 99 -5.89 -11.70 -15.98
N ILE A 100 -6.93 -11.75 -15.16
CA ILE A 100 -8.29 -12.11 -15.62
C ILE A 100 -8.77 -11.09 -16.64
N LYS A 101 -8.70 -9.79 -16.31
CA LYS A 101 -9.18 -8.72 -17.18
C LYS A 101 -8.39 -8.58 -18.48
N SER A 102 -7.08 -8.77 -18.44
CA SER A 102 -6.18 -8.50 -19.56
C SER A 102 -5.86 -9.72 -20.42
N VAL A 103 -6.02 -10.94 -19.90
CA VAL A 103 -5.71 -12.17 -20.63
C VAL A 103 -6.96 -13.03 -20.80
N ALA A 104 -7.58 -13.43 -19.69
CA ALA A 104 -8.68 -14.39 -19.75
C ALA A 104 -9.89 -13.84 -20.51
N VAL A 105 -10.29 -12.59 -20.24
CA VAL A 105 -11.42 -11.95 -20.92
C VAL A 105 -11.18 -11.85 -22.45
N PRO A 106 -10.06 -11.30 -22.96
CA PRO A 106 -9.79 -11.29 -24.39
C PRO A 106 -9.78 -12.67 -25.05
N VAL A 107 -9.21 -13.69 -24.39
CA VAL A 107 -9.18 -15.07 -24.91
C VAL A 107 -10.60 -15.64 -25.06
N ILE A 108 -11.44 -15.47 -24.04
CA ILE A 108 -12.84 -15.91 -24.08
C ILE A 108 -13.61 -15.17 -25.19
N VAL A 109 -13.44 -13.85 -25.30
CA VAL A 109 -14.08 -13.04 -26.34
C VAL A 109 -13.66 -13.50 -27.73
N ALA A 110 -12.36 -13.74 -27.97
CA ALA A 110 -11.85 -14.24 -29.24
C ALA A 110 -12.41 -15.63 -29.58
N PHE A 111 -12.47 -16.52 -28.60
CA PHE A 111 -13.02 -17.86 -28.76
C PHE A 111 -14.50 -17.84 -29.16
N ILE A 112 -15.33 -17.07 -28.43
CA ILE A 112 -16.76 -16.91 -28.74
C ILE A 112 -16.93 -16.31 -30.15
N THR A 113 -16.14 -15.29 -30.48
CA THR A 113 -16.20 -14.64 -31.79
C THR A 113 -15.86 -15.64 -32.91
N SER A 114 -14.83 -16.46 -32.72
CA SER A 114 -14.44 -17.50 -33.69
C SER A 114 -15.55 -18.54 -33.89
N LEU A 115 -16.23 -18.96 -32.82
CA LEU A 115 -17.34 -19.90 -32.92
C LEU A 115 -18.52 -19.31 -33.68
N LEU A 116 -18.88 -18.06 -33.39
CA LEU A 116 -19.97 -17.36 -34.07
C LEU A 116 -19.71 -17.23 -35.57
N VAL A 117 -18.50 -16.77 -35.94
CA VAL A 117 -18.09 -16.65 -37.35
C VAL A 117 -18.12 -18.01 -38.06
N SER A 118 -17.71 -19.09 -37.38
CA SER A 118 -17.69 -20.43 -37.97
C SER A 118 -19.09 -21.05 -38.13
N ALA A 119 -20.06 -20.60 -37.33
CA ALA A 119 -21.43 -21.11 -37.35
C ALA A 119 -22.37 -20.31 -38.26
N LEU A 120 -21.95 -19.14 -38.75
CA LEU A 120 -22.72 -18.36 -39.72
C LEU A 120 -22.73 -19.09 -41.08
N PRO A 121 -23.90 -19.43 -41.64
CA PRO A 121 -23.99 -20.03 -42.96
C PRO A 121 -23.50 -19.03 -44.01
N LYS A 122 -22.71 -19.53 -44.99
CA LYS A 122 -22.25 -18.75 -46.14
C LYS A 122 -23.39 -18.26 -47.01
#